data_AF-A0A2N2ISG2-F1
#
_entry.id   AF-A0A2N2ISG2-F1
#
_cell.length_a   1.000
_cell.length_b   1.000
_cell.length_c   1.000
_cell.angle_alpha   90.00
_cell.angle_beta   90.00
_cell.angle_gamma   90.00
#
_symmetry.space_group_name_H-M   'P 1'
#
loop_
_entity.id
_entity.type
_entity.pdbx_description
1 polymer ?
#
loop_
_entity_poly.entity_id
_entity_poly.type
_entity_poly.pdbx_seq_one_letter_code
_entity_poly.pdbx_strand_id
1 'polypeptide(L)'
;MILLLLCAHCENAKFNPVTNNQNNQTGNLTLQFEVPSSGEISLMAGQRARVDLRVLDATGSPVSGVRLDFRMIGVAGGTTLASSSAVSDTTGLAELNLIAGASAAHFQVRIENTRAVPLQLDVTVSSTGLVRFRVAFNYSGDILPNDIDGLQTGIVFGSTCDRISPYTVELDRRRTLPSWLTIVEYPELPVDLPFSIVTRGMAGPSEPRIHGCLTPEIRSLIPDATVDVAMELRDYSRQLNGPWNFETAVDGGIIPQRARELFAGWQETGRCPYGLAQLYLDCLVSLLEAGDLSVCAPGVTTPESAWIHEHRGRPDVQGCRNGLDESDRQSLESRLQALLAWGTYQGALARFHAILASEDLSRARLLGSLLPEDAALRFEVGSLQWLHDGLWHALPIPTGTSHSFSCPGSSQTCQLEPFMLTLDWENLLARHLQESFLEPDGIPPEGSEFAALLLEEAQVSAWPETLQDHLYGTLEISLPEIIWSRAFELIGLRLPNPATFETGSDCRVEGTLLIPDRDLDLLVDTVIPDLNVSPCVLPCDP
;
A
#
# COMPACT_ATOMS: atom_id res chain seq x y z
N MET A 1 -27.70 -55.86 -6.56
CA MET A 1 -26.64 -54.86 -6.39
C MET A 1 -27.25 -53.72 -5.59
N ILE A 2 -26.90 -53.69 -4.30
CA ILE A 2 -27.56 -52.96 -3.22
C ILE A 2 -26.84 -51.60 -3.11
N LEU A 3 -27.56 -50.48 -3.24
CA LEU A 3 -27.07 -49.18 -2.76
C LEU A 3 -27.97 -48.75 -1.60
N LEU A 4 -27.42 -48.83 -0.39
CA LEU A 4 -28.09 -48.52 0.86
C LEU A 4 -28.44 -47.03 0.92
N LEU A 5 -29.72 -46.74 1.20
CA LEU A 5 -30.12 -45.51 1.89
C LEU A 5 -29.57 -45.57 3.33
N LEU A 6 -28.59 -44.73 3.63
CA LEU A 6 -28.25 -44.36 5.00
C LEU A 6 -28.97 -43.04 5.33
N CYS A 7 -30.24 -43.16 5.73
CA CYS A 7 -30.88 -42.12 6.55
C CYS A 7 -30.24 -42.17 7.94
N ALA A 8 -29.13 -41.45 8.13
CA ALA A 8 -28.61 -41.18 9.46
C ALA A 8 -29.49 -40.11 10.10
N HIS A 9 -30.31 -40.55 11.06
CA HIS A 9 -30.86 -39.69 12.10
C HIS A 9 -29.68 -39.08 12.87
N CYS A 10 -29.26 -37.87 12.52
CA CYS A 10 -28.59 -37.00 13.48
C CYS A 10 -29.69 -36.37 14.34
N GLU A 11 -29.87 -36.89 15.55
CA GLU A 11 -30.51 -36.13 16.62
C GLU A 11 -29.82 -34.77 16.68
N ASN A 12 -30.57 -33.73 16.35
CA ASN A 12 -30.18 -32.34 16.54
C ASN A 12 -29.81 -32.16 18.01
N ALA A 13 -28.51 -32.20 18.32
CA ALA A 13 -28.00 -31.63 19.55
C ALA A 13 -28.54 -30.20 19.57
N LYS A 14 -29.41 -29.90 20.55
CA LYS A 14 -29.93 -28.56 20.79
C LYS A 14 -28.74 -27.66 21.12
N PHE A 15 -28.12 -27.14 20.07
CA PHE A 15 -27.13 -26.08 20.19
C PHE A 15 -27.88 -24.89 20.75
N ASN A 16 -27.49 -24.47 21.96
CA ASN A 16 -28.01 -23.27 22.59
C ASN A 16 -27.13 -22.13 22.07
N PRO A 17 -27.55 -21.36 21.05
CA PRO A 17 -26.73 -20.27 20.55
C PRO A 17 -26.39 -19.33 21.71
N VAL A 18 -25.18 -18.79 21.71
CA VAL A 18 -24.84 -17.67 22.58
C VAL A 18 -25.83 -16.56 22.23
N THR A 19 -26.81 -16.36 23.10
CA THR A 19 -27.87 -15.37 22.97
C THR A 19 -27.37 -14.05 23.56
N ASN A 20 -27.92 -12.92 23.11
CA ASN A 20 -27.77 -11.62 23.77
C ASN A 20 -28.45 -11.58 25.15
N ASN A 21 -28.62 -12.73 25.80
CA ASN A 21 -29.43 -12.92 26.99
C ASN A 21 -28.82 -12.29 28.23
N GLN A 22 -27.51 -12.05 28.25
CA GLN A 22 -26.82 -11.53 29.43
C GLN A 22 -25.67 -10.62 29.03
N ASN A 23 -25.43 -9.59 29.84
CA ASN A 23 -24.24 -8.75 29.73
C ASN A 23 -23.04 -9.38 30.48
N ASN A 24 -21.81 -9.16 29.99
CA ASN A 24 -20.62 -9.69 30.67
C ASN A 24 -20.44 -9.04 32.07
N GLN A 25 -20.07 -9.84 33.08
CA GLN A 25 -19.94 -9.49 34.51
C GLN A 25 -18.84 -8.45 34.88
N THR A 26 -18.49 -7.53 33.99
CA THR A 26 -17.45 -6.52 34.27
C THR A 26 -17.95 -5.37 35.15
N GLY A 27 -19.24 -5.33 35.49
CA GLY A 27 -19.85 -4.39 36.44
C GLY A 27 -20.33 -5.05 37.73
N ASN A 28 -20.67 -4.24 38.75
CA ASN A 28 -21.25 -4.73 40.01
C ASN A 28 -22.64 -5.36 39.83
N LEU A 29 -23.28 -5.13 38.69
CA LEU A 29 -24.58 -5.69 38.32
C LEU A 29 -24.51 -6.42 36.98
N THR A 30 -25.28 -7.50 36.91
CA THR A 30 -25.57 -8.27 35.70
C THR A 30 -27.02 -8.03 35.30
N LEU A 31 -27.26 -7.78 34.01
CA LEU A 31 -28.58 -7.66 33.40
C LEU A 31 -28.82 -8.88 32.51
N GLN A 32 -30.01 -9.46 32.63
CA GLN A 32 -30.41 -10.64 31.88
C GLN A 32 -31.84 -10.51 31.35
N PHE A 33 -32.13 -11.03 30.15
CA PHE A 33 -33.52 -11.13 29.70
C PHE A 33 -34.20 -12.36 30.32
N GLU A 34 -35.31 -12.15 30.99
CA GLU A 34 -36.17 -13.25 31.45
C GLU A 34 -37.18 -13.62 30.36
N VAL A 35 -37.81 -12.60 29.77
CA VAL A 35 -38.84 -12.75 28.75
C VAL A 35 -38.67 -11.66 27.67
N PRO A 36 -38.44 -12.00 26.40
CA PRO A 36 -37.99 -13.32 25.93
C PRO A 36 -36.51 -13.53 26.30
N SER A 37 -36.14 -14.76 26.66
CA SER A 37 -34.75 -15.12 27.00
C SER A 37 -33.79 -15.08 25.79
N SER A 38 -34.28 -14.87 24.57
CA SER A 38 -33.43 -14.69 23.38
C SER A 38 -32.78 -13.31 23.32
N GLY A 39 -33.39 -12.28 23.93
CA GLY A 39 -33.05 -10.89 23.65
C GLY A 39 -33.48 -10.41 22.25
N GLU A 40 -34.40 -11.13 21.60
CA GLU A 40 -34.97 -10.79 20.29
C GLU A 40 -36.50 -10.78 20.38
N ILE A 41 -37.16 -9.75 19.85
CA ILE A 41 -38.62 -9.72 19.65
C ILE A 41 -38.97 -9.37 18.21
N SER A 42 -40.00 -10.02 17.70
CA SER A 42 -40.64 -9.64 16.44
C SER A 42 -42.11 -9.34 16.67
N LEU A 43 -42.59 -8.25 16.06
CA LEU A 43 -43.92 -7.70 16.29
C LEU A 43 -44.61 -7.36 14.98
N MET A 44 -45.94 -7.55 14.95
CA MET A 44 -46.78 -6.98 13.92
C MET A 44 -47.09 -5.51 14.23
N ALA A 45 -47.38 -4.71 13.21
CA ALA A 45 -47.76 -3.31 13.36
C ALA A 45 -48.89 -3.13 14.40
N GLY A 46 -48.70 -2.20 15.35
CA GLY A 46 -49.64 -1.93 16.44
C GLY A 46 -49.64 -2.93 17.59
N GLN A 47 -48.89 -4.03 17.50
CA GLN A 47 -48.77 -5.02 18.58
C GLN A 47 -48.03 -4.44 19.78
N ARG A 48 -48.39 -4.93 20.98
CA ARG A 48 -47.70 -4.60 22.23
C ARG A 48 -46.84 -5.76 22.68
N ALA A 49 -45.65 -5.44 23.19
CA ALA A 49 -44.73 -6.42 23.77
C ALA A 49 -44.34 -6.01 25.17
N ARG A 50 -44.24 -7.02 26.04
CA ARG A 50 -43.65 -6.90 27.37
C ARG A 50 -42.31 -7.63 27.36
N VAL A 51 -41.29 -6.99 27.91
CA VAL A 51 -39.95 -7.53 28.10
C VAL A 51 -39.60 -7.46 29.57
N ASP A 52 -39.28 -8.60 30.17
CA ASP A 52 -38.88 -8.71 31.57
C ASP A 52 -37.35 -8.84 31.66
N LEU A 53 -36.75 -7.98 32.47
CA LEU A 53 -35.30 -7.89 32.68
C LEU A 53 -34.98 -8.26 34.13
N ARG A 54 -34.09 -9.23 34.34
CA ARG A 54 -33.58 -9.60 35.65
C ARG A 54 -32.28 -8.85 35.95
N VAL A 55 -32.22 -8.25 37.13
CA VAL A 55 -31.04 -7.56 37.66
C VAL A 55 -30.44 -8.40 38.77
N LEU A 56 -29.19 -8.82 38.59
CA LEU A 56 -28.44 -9.62 39.54
C LEU A 56 -27.21 -8.86 40.04
N ASP A 57 -26.75 -9.15 41.25
CA ASP A 57 -25.45 -8.70 41.73
C ASP A 57 -24.31 -9.60 41.25
N ALA A 58 -23.07 -9.29 41.65
CA ALA A 58 -21.89 -10.08 41.33
C ALA A 58 -21.92 -11.53 41.85
N THR A 59 -22.79 -11.85 42.83
CA THR A 59 -22.99 -13.20 43.36
C THR A 59 -24.10 -13.97 42.66
N GLY A 60 -24.80 -13.34 41.71
CA GLY A 60 -25.96 -13.89 41.02
C GLY A 60 -27.28 -13.75 41.80
N SER A 61 -27.31 -12.92 42.87
CA SER A 61 -28.53 -12.70 43.66
C SER A 61 -29.37 -11.56 43.07
N PRO A 62 -30.71 -11.66 43.02
CA PRO A 62 -31.55 -10.59 42.48
C PRO A 62 -31.49 -9.30 43.30
N VAL A 63 -31.45 -8.15 42.62
CA VAL A 63 -31.30 -6.83 43.26
C VAL A 63 -32.52 -5.95 43.01
N SER A 64 -33.14 -5.49 44.08
CA SER A 64 -34.28 -4.56 44.06
C SER A 64 -33.86 -3.09 43.98
N GLY A 65 -34.74 -2.24 43.45
CA GLY A 65 -34.57 -0.78 43.45
C GLY A 65 -33.57 -0.25 42.44
N VAL A 66 -33.14 -1.08 41.48
CA VAL A 66 -32.21 -0.67 40.42
C VAL A 66 -32.99 -0.03 39.27
N ARG A 67 -32.71 1.24 39.00
CA ARG A 67 -33.23 1.93 37.82
C ARG A 67 -32.49 1.50 36.56
N LEU A 68 -33.23 1.08 35.54
CA LEU A 68 -32.74 0.83 34.18
C LEU A 68 -33.31 1.91 33.27
N ASP A 69 -32.46 2.52 32.44
CA ASP A 69 -32.88 3.47 31.41
C ASP A 69 -32.91 2.78 30.04
N PHE A 70 -33.89 3.11 29.21
CA PHE A 70 -34.14 2.49 27.92
C PHE A 70 -34.00 3.49 26.79
N ARG A 71 -33.26 3.14 25.74
CA ARG A 71 -33.07 3.98 24.54
C ARG A 71 -33.25 3.17 23.28
N MET A 72 -33.99 3.70 22.31
CA MET A 72 -34.05 3.12 20.97
C MET A 72 -32.86 3.61 20.13
N ILE A 73 -32.21 2.68 19.44
CA ILE A 73 -31.07 2.90 18.54
C ILE A 73 -31.47 2.44 17.14
N GLY A 74 -31.35 3.32 16.15
CA GLY A 74 -31.80 3.07 14.78
C GLY A 74 -33.18 3.66 14.47
N VAL A 75 -33.80 3.22 13.36
CA VAL A 75 -35.06 3.76 12.86
C VAL A 75 -36.22 2.89 13.34
N ALA A 76 -36.97 3.38 14.32
CA ALA A 76 -37.98 2.57 15.03
C ALA A 76 -39.32 2.38 14.29
N GLY A 77 -39.51 2.94 13.09
CA GLY A 77 -40.74 2.74 12.30
C GLY A 77 -42.03 3.26 12.96
N GLY A 78 -41.91 4.23 13.88
CA GLY A 78 -43.02 4.72 14.70
C GLY A 78 -43.30 3.92 15.97
N THR A 79 -42.43 2.96 16.31
CA THR A 79 -42.50 2.22 17.57
C THR A 79 -42.22 3.14 18.76
N THR A 80 -42.91 2.89 19.87
CA THR A 80 -42.79 3.70 21.09
C THR A 80 -42.52 2.83 22.31
N LEU A 81 -41.78 3.39 23.26
CA LEU A 81 -41.62 2.83 24.61
C LEU A 81 -42.73 3.40 25.49
N ALA A 82 -43.41 2.55 26.27
CA ALA A 82 -44.41 3.01 27.23
C ALA A 82 -43.79 3.86 28.37
N SER A 83 -42.51 3.62 28.66
CA SER A 83 -41.68 4.39 29.58
C SER A 83 -40.22 4.34 29.11
N SER A 84 -39.46 5.40 29.35
CA SER A 84 -38.02 5.45 29.05
C SER A 84 -37.16 4.83 30.17
N SER A 85 -37.76 4.34 31.25
CA SER A 85 -37.05 3.71 32.36
C SER A 85 -37.95 2.80 33.18
N ALA A 86 -37.38 1.83 33.87
CA ALA A 86 -38.05 0.99 34.87
C ALA A 86 -37.17 0.80 36.11
N VAL A 87 -37.77 0.38 37.22
CA VAL A 87 -37.06 0.07 38.47
C VAL A 87 -37.31 -1.39 38.80
N SER A 88 -36.25 -2.13 39.17
CA SER A 88 -36.37 -3.52 39.54
C SER A 88 -37.17 -3.70 40.83
N ASP A 89 -38.09 -4.66 40.84
CA ASP A 89 -38.95 -4.98 41.97
C ASP A 89 -38.22 -5.80 43.06
N THR A 90 -38.95 -6.30 44.06
CA THR A 90 -38.35 -7.10 45.16
C THR A 90 -37.77 -8.44 44.70
N THR A 91 -38.12 -8.90 43.50
CA THR A 91 -37.58 -10.11 42.86
C THR A 91 -36.44 -9.83 41.89
N GLY A 92 -36.04 -8.56 41.76
CA GLY A 92 -35.02 -8.10 40.83
C GLY A 92 -35.51 -7.97 39.39
N LEU A 93 -36.82 -7.96 39.13
CA LEU A 93 -37.38 -7.83 37.79
C LEU A 93 -37.75 -6.38 37.46
N ALA A 94 -37.34 -5.91 36.28
CA ALA A 94 -37.72 -4.63 35.70
C ALA A 94 -38.47 -4.87 34.38
N GLU A 95 -39.56 -4.13 34.15
CA GLU A 95 -40.45 -4.34 33.01
C GLU A 95 -40.28 -3.24 31.96
N LEU A 96 -40.08 -3.64 30.71
CA LEU A 96 -40.08 -2.79 29.52
C LEU A 96 -41.31 -3.11 28.67
N ASN A 97 -42.09 -2.09 28.31
CA ASN A 97 -43.24 -2.22 27.42
C ASN A 97 -43.02 -1.44 26.12
N LEU A 98 -43.24 -2.11 24.99
CA LEU A 98 -43.11 -1.56 23.64
C LEU A 98 -44.45 -1.62 22.90
N ILE A 99 -44.71 -0.61 22.06
CA ILE A 99 -45.86 -0.57 21.16
C ILE A 99 -45.35 -0.36 19.74
N ALA A 100 -45.45 -1.39 18.91
CA ALA A 100 -44.96 -1.38 17.54
C ALA A 100 -45.65 -0.30 16.69
N GLY A 101 -44.85 0.39 15.88
CA GLY A 101 -45.34 1.39 14.93
C GLY A 101 -46.08 0.78 13.74
N ALA A 102 -46.53 1.64 12.83
CA ALA A 102 -47.23 1.22 11.62
C ALA A 102 -46.29 0.79 10.48
N SER A 103 -45.00 1.13 10.55
CA SER A 103 -44.02 0.87 9.50
C SER A 103 -43.10 -0.27 9.88
N ALA A 104 -42.76 -1.11 8.89
CA ALA A 104 -41.74 -2.13 9.05
C ALA A 104 -40.39 -1.50 9.42
N ALA A 105 -39.70 -2.11 10.37
CA ALA A 105 -38.46 -1.57 10.93
C ALA A 105 -37.65 -2.64 11.63
N HIS A 106 -36.35 -2.42 11.70
CA HIS A 106 -35.46 -3.10 12.63
C HIS A 106 -34.65 -2.05 13.39
N PHE A 107 -34.58 -2.21 14.70
CA PHE A 107 -33.87 -1.31 15.59
C PHE A 107 -33.54 -2.03 16.90
N GLN A 108 -32.67 -1.44 17.70
CA GLN A 108 -32.28 -1.99 18.99
C GLN A 108 -32.84 -1.14 20.14
N VAL A 109 -33.19 -1.78 21.25
CA VAL A 109 -33.38 -1.08 22.53
C VAL A 109 -32.17 -1.35 23.40
N ARG A 110 -31.42 -0.31 23.71
CA ARG A 110 -30.31 -0.35 24.66
C ARG A 110 -30.84 -0.14 26.07
N ILE A 111 -30.54 -1.08 26.96
CA ILE A 111 -30.84 -1.05 28.38
C ILE A 111 -29.59 -0.66 29.14
N GLU A 112 -29.63 0.45 29.87
CA GLU A 112 -28.48 1.08 30.50
C GLU A 112 -28.62 1.16 32.03
N ASN A 113 -27.52 0.92 32.72
CA ASN A 113 -27.31 1.27 34.11
C ASN A 113 -25.83 1.60 34.32
N THR A 114 -25.50 2.57 35.18
CA THR A 114 -24.11 2.99 35.41
C THR A 114 -23.23 1.92 36.07
N ARG A 115 -23.81 0.86 36.64
CA ARG A 115 -23.11 -0.23 37.31
C ARG A 115 -23.13 -1.54 36.52
N ALA A 116 -23.62 -1.53 35.28
CA ALA A 116 -23.75 -2.72 34.43
C ALA A 116 -23.28 -2.42 33.00
N VAL A 117 -22.80 -3.44 32.29
CA VAL A 117 -22.59 -3.32 30.84
C VAL A 117 -23.95 -3.17 30.14
N PRO A 118 -24.13 -2.30 29.15
CA PRO A 118 -25.42 -2.17 28.49
C PRO A 118 -25.88 -3.47 27.82
N LEU A 119 -27.16 -3.80 27.98
CA LEU A 119 -27.80 -4.94 27.35
C LEU A 119 -28.58 -4.44 26.10
N GLN A 120 -28.64 -5.26 25.05
CA GLN A 120 -29.31 -4.89 23.79
C GLN A 120 -30.45 -5.86 23.49
N LEU A 121 -31.63 -5.31 23.24
CA LEU A 121 -32.80 -6.03 22.75
C LEU A 121 -32.97 -5.74 21.26
N ASP A 122 -32.94 -6.77 20.43
CA ASP A 122 -33.18 -6.66 18.99
C ASP A 122 -34.69 -6.67 18.72
N VAL A 123 -35.21 -5.61 18.08
CA VAL A 123 -36.63 -5.45 17.77
C VAL A 123 -36.85 -5.42 16.28
N THR A 124 -37.74 -6.28 15.79
CA THR A 124 -38.20 -6.27 14.41
C THR A 124 -39.70 -6.01 14.38
N VAL A 125 -40.13 -5.11 13.51
CA VAL A 125 -41.53 -4.80 13.25
C VAL A 125 -41.81 -5.09 11.79
N SER A 126 -42.92 -5.78 11.53
CA SER A 126 -43.47 -6.01 10.19
C SER A 126 -44.89 -5.47 10.11
N SER A 127 -45.24 -4.89 8.96
CA SER A 127 -46.60 -4.42 8.67
C SER A 127 -47.43 -5.47 7.91
N THR A 128 -46.79 -6.46 7.30
CA THR A 128 -47.44 -7.40 6.36
C THR A 128 -47.27 -8.87 6.75
N GLY A 129 -46.31 -9.20 7.62
CA GLY A 129 -46.12 -10.57 8.10
C GLY A 129 -44.70 -10.89 8.52
N LEU A 130 -44.55 -11.98 9.27
CA LEU A 130 -43.26 -12.51 9.72
C LEU A 130 -43.05 -13.89 9.10
N VAL A 131 -41.81 -14.27 8.84
CA VAL A 131 -41.43 -15.55 8.23
C VAL A 131 -40.28 -16.19 9.00
N ARG A 132 -40.23 -17.52 9.06
CA ARG A 132 -39.11 -18.25 9.68
C ARG A 132 -38.15 -18.74 8.61
N PHE A 133 -36.85 -18.56 8.83
CA PHE A 133 -35.81 -19.13 7.98
C PHE A 133 -35.06 -20.25 8.68
N ARG A 134 -34.79 -21.33 7.95
CA ARG A 134 -33.88 -22.40 8.35
C ARG A 134 -32.78 -22.48 7.30
N VAL A 135 -31.56 -22.13 7.70
CA VAL A 135 -30.43 -21.99 6.79
C VAL A 135 -29.49 -23.18 6.98
N ALA A 136 -29.36 -23.97 5.93
CA ALA A 136 -28.30 -24.96 5.78
C ALA A 136 -27.16 -24.34 4.97
N PHE A 137 -25.92 -24.69 5.27
CA PHE A 137 -24.76 -24.17 4.57
C PHE A 137 -24.14 -25.27 3.70
N ASN A 138 -23.89 -24.93 2.44
CA ASN A 138 -23.22 -25.80 1.49
C ASN A 138 -21.82 -25.26 1.25
N TYR A 139 -20.80 -26.07 1.44
CA TYR A 139 -19.42 -25.71 1.11
C TYR A 139 -18.80 -26.86 0.32
N SER A 140 -18.25 -26.55 -0.84
CA SER A 140 -17.69 -27.54 -1.77
C SER A 140 -16.18 -27.36 -2.03
N GLY A 141 -15.50 -26.52 -1.25
CA GLY A 141 -14.06 -26.33 -1.33
C GLY A 141 -13.29 -27.31 -0.43
N ASP A 142 -11.99 -27.06 -0.27
CA ASP A 142 -11.06 -27.99 0.37
C ASP A 142 -10.90 -27.77 1.90
N ILE A 143 -11.44 -26.68 2.45
CA ILE A 143 -11.35 -26.35 3.88
C ILE A 143 -12.19 -27.34 4.70
N LEU A 144 -11.60 -27.94 5.73
CA LEU A 144 -12.29 -28.87 6.62
C LEU A 144 -12.99 -28.12 7.77
N PRO A 145 -14.08 -28.67 8.35
CA PRO A 145 -14.79 -28.01 9.46
C PRO A 145 -13.92 -27.65 10.67
N ASN A 146 -12.83 -28.39 10.88
CA ASN A 146 -11.89 -28.17 11.98
C ASN A 146 -10.81 -27.12 11.67
N ASP A 147 -10.76 -26.62 10.43
CA ASP A 147 -9.81 -25.57 10.00
C ASP A 147 -10.35 -24.15 10.28
N ILE A 148 -11.55 -24.06 10.86
CA ILE A 148 -12.15 -22.82 11.36
C ILE A 148 -12.45 -22.95 12.86
N ASP A 149 -12.24 -21.86 13.61
CA ASP A 149 -12.58 -21.75 15.03
C ASP A 149 -14.09 -21.65 15.25
N GLY A 150 -14.81 -21.17 14.23
CA GLY A 150 -16.26 -21.07 14.26
C GLY A 150 -16.83 -20.37 13.04
N LEU A 151 -18.12 -20.55 12.85
CA LEU A 151 -18.91 -19.92 11.82
C LEU A 151 -19.76 -18.82 12.43
N GLN A 152 -19.50 -17.57 12.08
CA GLN A 152 -20.35 -16.45 12.46
C GLN A 152 -21.40 -16.25 11.37
N THR A 153 -22.67 -16.21 11.75
CA THR A 153 -23.78 -15.94 10.84
C THR A 153 -24.72 -14.93 11.47
N GLY A 154 -25.41 -14.13 10.66
CA GLY A 154 -26.38 -13.17 11.18
C GLY A 154 -27.22 -12.54 10.09
N ILE A 155 -28.10 -11.65 10.52
CA ILE A 155 -28.96 -10.85 9.64
C ILE A 155 -28.38 -9.45 9.52
N VAL A 156 -28.48 -8.87 8.32
CA VAL A 156 -28.24 -7.46 8.06
C VAL A 156 -29.53 -6.87 7.50
N PHE A 157 -30.21 -6.04 8.27
CA PHE A 157 -31.45 -5.40 7.84
C PHE A 157 -31.19 -4.18 6.94
N GLY A 158 -32.12 -3.91 6.04
CA GLY A 158 -32.07 -2.78 5.10
C GLY A 158 -31.05 -2.91 3.96
N SER A 159 -30.31 -4.01 3.88
CA SER A 159 -29.24 -4.21 2.90
C SER A 159 -29.34 -5.55 2.16
N THR A 160 -28.78 -5.56 0.97
CA THR A 160 -28.73 -6.71 0.04
C THR A 160 -27.27 -7.15 -0.18
N CYS A 161 -27.04 -8.40 -0.58
CA CYS A 161 -25.70 -8.99 -0.69
C CYS A 161 -24.79 -8.29 -1.72
N ASP A 162 -25.37 -7.60 -2.70
CA ASP A 162 -24.65 -6.77 -3.67
C ASP A 162 -24.13 -5.45 -3.08
N ARG A 163 -24.62 -5.06 -1.89
CA ARG A 163 -24.30 -3.79 -1.23
C ARG A 163 -23.48 -3.94 0.04
N ILE A 164 -23.24 -5.16 0.49
CA ILE A 164 -22.53 -5.43 1.74
C ILE A 164 -21.35 -6.34 1.50
N SER A 165 -20.30 -6.13 2.28
CA SER A 165 -19.21 -7.08 2.39
C SER A 165 -19.54 -8.09 3.49
N PRO A 166 -19.63 -9.40 3.19
CA PRO A 166 -19.90 -10.44 4.20
C PRO A 166 -18.91 -10.47 5.37
N TYR A 167 -17.74 -9.83 5.20
CA TYR A 167 -16.66 -9.83 6.20
C TYR A 167 -16.67 -8.66 7.13
N THR A 168 -17.05 -7.48 6.65
CA THR A 168 -16.93 -6.24 7.44
C THR A 168 -18.28 -5.76 7.94
N VAL A 169 -19.38 -6.25 7.35
CA VAL A 169 -20.72 -5.85 7.76
C VAL A 169 -20.97 -6.23 9.22
N GLU A 170 -21.50 -5.27 9.97
CA GLU A 170 -22.00 -5.52 11.31
C GLU A 170 -23.30 -6.35 11.21
N LEU A 171 -23.40 -7.38 12.04
CA LEU A 171 -24.51 -8.33 12.02
C LEU A 171 -25.47 -7.97 13.15
N ASP A 172 -26.72 -7.66 12.82
CA ASP A 172 -27.75 -7.27 13.78
C ASP A 172 -28.10 -8.45 14.71
N ARG A 173 -28.42 -9.61 14.13
CA ARG A 173 -28.76 -10.85 14.87
C ARG A 173 -27.66 -11.90 14.76
N ARG A 174 -26.47 -11.57 15.25
CA ARG A 174 -25.28 -12.43 15.15
C ARG A 174 -25.41 -13.70 15.97
N ARG A 175 -24.97 -14.82 15.40
CA ARG A 175 -24.84 -16.14 16.02
C ARG A 175 -23.47 -16.73 15.69
N THR A 176 -22.93 -17.48 16.63
CA THR A 176 -21.70 -18.26 16.43
C THR A 176 -22.07 -19.73 16.47
N LEU A 177 -21.67 -20.47 15.44
CA LEU A 177 -21.90 -21.90 15.28
C LEU A 177 -20.54 -22.62 15.28
N PRO A 178 -20.50 -23.90 15.68
CA PRO A 178 -19.25 -24.66 15.69
C PRO A 178 -18.73 -24.96 14.27
N SER A 179 -19.62 -25.11 13.29
CA SER A 179 -19.25 -25.33 11.89
C SER A 179 -20.43 -25.11 10.94
N TRP A 180 -20.19 -25.12 9.63
CA TRP A 180 -21.21 -25.05 8.57
C TRP A 180 -22.11 -26.29 8.47
N LEU A 181 -21.82 -27.35 9.22
CA LEU A 181 -22.71 -28.52 9.33
C LEU A 181 -23.93 -28.26 10.22
N THR A 182 -23.96 -27.12 10.93
CA THR A 182 -25.05 -26.75 11.84
C THR A 182 -26.11 -25.92 11.11
N ILE A 183 -27.36 -26.38 11.13
CA ILE A 183 -28.50 -25.59 10.63
C ILE A 183 -28.80 -24.47 11.63
N VAL A 184 -28.98 -23.24 11.13
CA VAL A 184 -29.40 -22.11 11.95
C VAL A 184 -30.83 -21.70 11.62
N GLU A 185 -31.60 -21.39 12.67
CA GLU A 185 -32.98 -20.93 12.50
C GLU A 185 -33.11 -19.45 12.89
N TYR A 186 -33.59 -18.62 11.98
CA TYR A 186 -33.94 -17.23 12.26
C TYR A 186 -35.46 -17.13 12.39
N PRO A 187 -35.99 -17.04 13.61
CA PRO A 187 -37.42 -16.90 13.82
C PRO A 187 -37.86 -15.48 13.44
N GLU A 188 -39.02 -15.41 12.79
CA GLU A 188 -39.82 -14.19 12.70
C GLU A 188 -39.09 -12.99 12.06
N LEU A 189 -38.55 -13.20 10.86
CA LEU A 189 -38.02 -12.13 10.00
C LEU A 189 -39.16 -11.41 9.26
N PRO A 190 -39.05 -10.11 8.97
CA PRO A 190 -40.09 -9.33 8.31
C PRO A 190 -40.17 -9.65 6.82
N VAL A 191 -41.38 -9.77 6.28
CA VAL A 191 -41.59 -10.00 4.83
C VAL A 191 -41.67 -8.72 4.00
N ASP A 192 -41.57 -7.54 4.62
CA ASP A 192 -41.67 -6.22 3.97
C ASP A 192 -40.47 -5.31 4.20
N LEU A 193 -39.44 -5.80 4.89
CA LEU A 193 -38.17 -5.10 5.08
C LEU A 193 -37.06 -5.90 4.39
N PRO A 194 -36.25 -5.30 3.50
CA PRO A 194 -35.10 -5.98 2.93
C PRO A 194 -34.13 -6.44 4.01
N PHE A 195 -33.58 -7.64 3.84
CA PHE A 195 -32.50 -8.13 4.68
C PHE A 195 -31.62 -9.11 3.92
N SER A 196 -30.42 -9.33 4.44
CA SER A 196 -29.51 -10.38 3.97
C SER A 196 -29.10 -11.26 5.13
N ILE A 197 -28.96 -12.55 4.87
CA ILE A 197 -28.33 -13.49 5.79
C ILE A 197 -26.87 -13.60 5.37
N VAL A 198 -25.97 -13.28 6.29
CA VAL A 198 -24.52 -13.24 6.05
C VAL A 198 -23.85 -14.29 6.91
N THR A 199 -22.86 -14.96 6.35
CA THR A 199 -22.09 -15.98 7.05
C THR A 199 -20.61 -15.85 6.73
N ARG A 200 -19.75 -15.99 7.74
CA ARG A 200 -18.29 -16.00 7.61
C ARG A 200 -17.68 -17.05 8.55
N GLY A 201 -16.79 -17.88 8.03
CA GLY A 201 -15.99 -18.82 8.81
C GLY A 201 -14.62 -18.23 9.09
N MET A 202 -14.16 -18.33 10.33
CA MET A 202 -12.94 -17.67 10.81
C MET A 202 -11.96 -18.72 11.34
N ALA A 203 -10.68 -18.66 10.99
CA ALA A 203 -9.59 -19.45 11.59
C ALA A 203 -8.92 -18.76 12.80
N GLY A 204 -9.44 -17.58 13.17
CA GLY A 204 -8.98 -16.73 14.27
C GLY A 204 -9.78 -15.43 14.30
N PRO A 205 -9.58 -14.52 15.27
CA PRO A 205 -10.40 -13.31 15.44
C PRO A 205 -10.51 -12.42 14.20
N SER A 206 -9.54 -12.48 13.30
CA SER A 206 -9.44 -11.63 12.10
C SER A 206 -9.00 -12.39 10.84
N GLU A 207 -9.09 -13.72 10.83
CA GLU A 207 -8.67 -14.54 9.68
C GLU A 207 -9.89 -15.24 9.04
N PRO A 208 -10.59 -14.57 8.10
CA PRO A 208 -11.70 -15.20 7.38
C PRO A 208 -11.18 -16.27 6.42
N ARG A 209 -11.88 -17.39 6.36
CA ARG A 209 -11.57 -18.58 5.54
C ARG A 209 -12.62 -18.89 4.51
N ILE A 210 -13.89 -18.71 4.87
CA ILE A 210 -15.05 -18.96 4.01
C ILE A 210 -16.12 -17.92 4.25
N HIS A 211 -17.02 -17.73 3.30
CA HIS A 211 -18.16 -16.82 3.43
C HIS A 211 -19.35 -17.21 2.57
N GLY A 212 -20.52 -16.71 2.95
CA GLY A 212 -21.73 -16.77 2.15
C GLY A 212 -22.61 -15.56 2.42
N CYS A 213 -23.42 -15.21 1.43
CA CYS A 213 -24.44 -14.19 1.58
C CYS A 213 -25.68 -14.60 0.80
N LEU A 214 -26.85 -14.49 1.43
CA LEU A 214 -28.15 -14.79 0.84
C LEU A 214 -29.08 -13.58 1.01
N THR A 215 -29.60 -13.06 -0.11
CA THR A 215 -30.69 -12.07 -0.10
C THR A 215 -31.97 -12.74 -0.56
N PRO A 216 -32.95 -12.97 0.33
CA PRO A 216 -34.24 -13.51 -0.06
C PRO A 216 -35.02 -12.52 -0.93
N GLU A 217 -35.72 -13.02 -1.95
CA GLU A 217 -36.62 -12.19 -2.73
C GLU A 217 -37.88 -11.90 -1.91
N ILE A 218 -37.99 -10.68 -1.38
CA ILE A 218 -39.08 -10.23 -0.50
C ILE A 218 -40.47 -10.60 -1.04
N ARG A 219 -40.67 -10.48 -2.36
CA ARG A 219 -41.95 -10.78 -3.04
C ARG A 219 -42.35 -12.26 -3.01
N SER A 220 -41.39 -13.15 -2.75
CA SER A 220 -41.61 -14.60 -2.65
C SER A 220 -41.89 -15.07 -1.23
N LEU A 221 -41.75 -14.19 -0.22
CA LEU A 221 -41.92 -14.55 1.18
C LEU A 221 -43.41 -14.58 1.54
N ILE A 222 -43.83 -15.71 2.11
CA ILE A 222 -45.20 -15.92 2.59
C ILE A 222 -45.21 -15.76 4.12
N PRO A 223 -46.06 -14.89 4.69
CA PRO A 223 -46.24 -14.78 6.13
C PRO A 223 -46.52 -16.14 6.79
N ASP A 224 -46.00 -16.33 8.00
CA ASP A 224 -46.11 -17.54 8.83
C ASP A 224 -45.53 -18.82 8.20
N ALA A 225 -44.87 -18.72 7.04
CA ALA A 225 -44.17 -19.84 6.43
C ALA A 225 -42.82 -20.10 7.10
N THR A 226 -42.34 -21.34 6.98
CA THR A 226 -40.94 -21.68 7.22
C THR A 226 -40.26 -21.90 5.87
N VAL A 227 -39.20 -21.16 5.61
CA VAL A 227 -38.41 -21.24 4.38
C VAL A 227 -37.10 -21.94 4.71
N ASP A 228 -36.93 -23.13 4.16
CA ASP A 228 -35.65 -23.84 4.17
C ASP A 228 -34.78 -23.32 3.01
N VAL A 229 -33.59 -22.82 3.31
CA VAL A 229 -32.65 -22.29 2.31
C VAL A 229 -31.29 -22.95 2.45
N ALA A 230 -30.68 -23.24 1.30
CA ALA A 230 -29.28 -23.62 1.23
C ALA A 230 -28.45 -22.37 0.86
N MET A 231 -27.52 -21.99 1.74
CA MET A 231 -26.57 -20.92 1.49
C MET A 231 -25.26 -21.53 1.02
N GLU A 232 -24.89 -21.22 -0.22
CA GLU A 232 -23.58 -21.56 -0.76
C GLU A 232 -22.49 -20.72 -0.06
N LEU A 233 -21.50 -21.41 0.50
CA LEU A 233 -20.29 -20.85 1.05
C LEU A 233 -19.16 -20.98 0.02
N ARG A 234 -18.28 -19.98 -0.03
CA ARG A 234 -17.12 -19.94 -0.92
C ARG A 234 -15.87 -19.63 -0.12
N ASP A 235 -14.74 -20.08 -0.64
CA ASP A 235 -13.43 -19.72 -0.12
C ASP A 235 -13.26 -18.21 -0.03
N TYR A 236 -12.64 -17.79 1.06
CA TYR A 236 -12.01 -16.50 1.16
C TYR A 236 -10.75 -16.53 0.29
N SER A 237 -10.89 -16.35 -1.02
CA SER A 237 -9.75 -15.98 -1.83
C SER A 237 -9.61 -14.46 -1.81
N ARG A 238 -8.44 -13.94 -1.44
CA ARG A 238 -8.07 -12.54 -1.65
C ARG A 238 -7.83 -12.25 -3.15
N GLN A 239 -8.65 -12.83 -4.02
CA GLN A 239 -8.52 -12.62 -5.45
C GLN A 239 -9.15 -11.28 -5.81
N LEU A 240 -8.33 -10.26 -5.73
CA LEU A 240 -8.42 -9.08 -6.57
C LEU A 240 -8.49 -9.58 -8.03
N ASN A 241 -9.56 -9.27 -8.76
CA ASN A 241 -9.80 -9.73 -10.14
C ASN A 241 -8.80 -9.10 -11.14
N GLY A 242 -7.53 -9.48 -11.09
CA GLY A 242 -6.50 -9.09 -12.05
C GLY A 242 -6.08 -10.24 -12.97
N PRO A 243 -5.14 -9.99 -13.91
CA PRO A 243 -4.32 -8.79 -14.05
C PRO A 243 -5.06 -7.62 -14.71
N TRP A 244 -4.75 -6.40 -14.28
CA TRP A 244 -5.19 -5.17 -14.97
C TRP A 244 -4.02 -4.56 -15.73
N ASN A 245 -4.16 -4.46 -17.05
CA ASN A 245 -3.21 -3.70 -17.87
C ASN A 245 -3.71 -2.27 -18.00
N PHE A 246 -2.81 -1.32 -17.86
CA PHE A 246 -3.13 0.08 -18.10
C PHE A 246 -2.08 0.75 -18.97
N GLU A 247 -2.56 1.75 -19.71
CA GLU A 247 -1.78 2.70 -20.46
C GLU A 247 -2.03 4.07 -19.83
N THR A 248 -0.99 4.71 -19.33
CA THR A 248 -1.10 6.08 -18.81
C THR A 248 -0.19 7.00 -19.59
N ALA A 249 -0.74 8.14 -19.99
CA ALA A 249 0.05 9.24 -20.50
C ALA A 249 0.89 9.78 -19.33
N VAL A 250 2.18 9.97 -19.58
CA VAL A 250 3.05 10.68 -18.65
C VAL A 250 2.70 12.16 -18.75
N ASP A 251 2.30 12.78 -17.64
CA ASP A 251 2.10 14.24 -17.65
C ASP A 251 3.43 14.91 -18.04
N GLY A 252 3.41 15.58 -19.19
CA GLY A 252 4.61 16.00 -19.91
C GLY A 252 5.50 17.00 -19.18
N GLY A 253 5.02 17.57 -18.07
CA GLY A 253 5.80 18.49 -17.24
C GLY A 253 6.71 17.79 -16.23
N ILE A 254 6.19 16.80 -15.50
CA ILE A 254 6.78 16.36 -14.22
C ILE A 254 7.96 15.42 -14.43
N ILE A 255 7.80 14.40 -15.28
CA ILE A 255 8.84 13.38 -15.49
C ILE A 255 10.06 13.95 -16.23
N PRO A 256 9.89 14.74 -17.30
CA PRO A 256 11.01 15.42 -17.94
C PRO A 256 11.71 16.40 -17.00
N GLN A 257 10.97 17.06 -16.11
CA GLN A 257 11.57 17.97 -15.14
C GLN A 257 12.34 17.19 -14.07
N ARG A 258 11.79 16.12 -13.52
CA ARG A 258 12.48 15.31 -12.50
C ARG A 258 13.68 14.56 -13.07
N ALA A 259 13.60 14.07 -14.30
CA ALA A 259 14.75 13.52 -15.01
C ALA A 259 15.76 14.62 -15.36
N ARG A 260 15.34 15.81 -15.80
CA ARG A 260 16.27 16.93 -15.99
C ARG A 260 16.95 17.34 -14.70
N GLU A 261 16.24 17.34 -13.58
CA GLU A 261 16.82 17.55 -12.26
C GLU A 261 17.85 16.46 -12.01
N LEU A 262 17.46 15.17 -11.97
CA LEU A 262 18.31 14.02 -11.56
C LEU A 262 19.61 13.95 -12.36
N PHE A 263 19.55 14.45 -13.59
CA PHE A 263 20.64 14.39 -14.55
C PHE A 263 21.18 15.76 -14.94
N ALA A 264 20.83 16.82 -14.21
CA ALA A 264 21.31 18.19 -14.48
C ALA A 264 22.83 18.24 -14.49
N GLY A 265 23.49 17.48 -13.60
CA GLY A 265 24.95 17.35 -13.56
C GLY A 265 25.53 16.73 -14.84
N TRP A 266 24.83 15.81 -15.49
CA TRP A 266 25.32 15.08 -16.67
C TRP A 266 24.91 15.71 -18.01
N GLN A 267 24.01 16.69 -17.98
CA GLN A 267 23.35 17.19 -19.18
C GLN A 267 24.34 17.82 -20.18
N GLU A 268 25.28 18.61 -19.70
CA GLU A 268 26.31 19.24 -20.56
C GLU A 268 27.32 18.21 -21.08
N THR A 269 27.66 17.20 -20.28
CA THR A 269 28.56 16.11 -20.68
C THR A 269 27.94 15.24 -21.78
N GLY A 270 26.65 14.93 -21.68
CA GLY A 270 25.92 14.17 -22.71
C GLY A 270 25.71 14.95 -24.01
N ARG A 271 25.67 16.28 -23.95
CA ARG A 271 25.45 17.13 -25.13
C ARG A 271 26.55 17.00 -26.18
N CYS A 272 27.80 16.83 -25.74
CA CYS A 272 28.96 16.85 -26.63
C CYS A 272 29.43 15.44 -26.99
N PRO A 273 29.82 15.15 -28.25
CA PRO A 273 30.31 13.84 -28.67
C PRO A 273 31.55 13.33 -27.90
N TYR A 274 32.29 14.24 -27.27
CA TYR A 274 33.46 13.98 -26.43
C TYR A 274 33.35 14.63 -25.04
N GLY A 275 32.13 14.81 -24.51
CA GLY A 275 31.90 15.58 -23.29
C GLY A 275 32.68 15.10 -22.06
N LEU A 276 32.80 13.78 -21.84
CA LEU A 276 33.60 13.22 -20.74
C LEU A 276 35.09 13.56 -20.87
N ALA A 277 35.64 13.39 -22.08
CA ALA A 277 37.02 13.72 -22.38
C ALA A 277 37.29 15.23 -22.27
N GLN A 278 36.34 16.04 -22.72
CA GLN A 278 36.38 17.49 -22.61
C GLN A 278 36.39 17.93 -21.14
N LEU A 279 35.46 17.43 -20.31
CA LEU A 279 35.37 17.74 -18.89
C LEU A 279 36.63 17.33 -18.13
N TYR A 280 37.19 16.15 -18.41
CA TYR A 280 38.45 15.72 -17.82
C TYR A 280 39.59 16.70 -18.09
N LEU A 281 39.77 17.07 -19.36
CA LEU A 281 40.81 17.99 -19.78
C LEU A 281 40.59 19.39 -19.20
N ASP A 282 39.34 19.83 -19.06
CA ASP A 282 39.00 21.09 -18.37
C ASP A 282 39.42 21.05 -16.90
N CYS A 283 39.12 19.97 -16.17
CA CYS A 283 39.50 19.82 -14.76
C CYS A 283 41.01 19.69 -14.58
N LEU A 284 41.70 19.00 -15.51
CA LEU A 284 43.15 18.89 -15.53
C LEU A 284 43.82 20.24 -15.76
N VAL A 285 43.34 21.01 -16.75
CA VAL A 285 43.84 22.36 -17.03
C VAL A 285 43.61 23.25 -15.81
N SER A 286 42.41 23.23 -15.23
CA SER A 286 42.10 23.99 -14.01
C SER A 286 43.06 23.64 -12.87
N LEU A 287 43.39 22.36 -12.68
CA LEU A 287 44.34 21.91 -11.67
C LEU A 287 45.76 22.43 -11.91
N LEU A 288 46.24 22.37 -13.17
CA LEU A 288 47.57 22.85 -13.55
C LEU A 288 47.69 24.37 -13.40
N GLU A 289 46.63 25.09 -13.73
CA GLU A 289 46.59 26.55 -13.75
C GLU A 289 46.20 27.17 -12.39
N ALA A 290 46.03 26.35 -11.35
CA ALA A 290 45.49 26.75 -10.05
C ALA A 290 44.17 27.54 -10.17
N GLY A 291 43.33 27.12 -11.11
CA GLY A 291 42.02 27.69 -11.39
C GLY A 291 40.94 27.22 -10.42
N ASP A 292 39.69 27.53 -10.77
CA ASP A 292 38.55 27.09 -9.97
C ASP A 292 38.19 25.65 -10.32
N LEU A 293 38.84 24.71 -9.61
CA LEU A 293 38.64 23.25 -9.71
C LEU A 293 37.19 22.82 -9.55
N SER A 294 36.42 23.70 -8.94
CA SER A 294 35.05 23.45 -8.67
C SER A 294 34.33 23.47 -10.05
N VAL A 295 34.36 24.55 -10.83
CA VAL A 295 33.68 24.56 -12.15
C VAL A 295 34.59 24.04 -13.26
N CYS A 296 35.74 23.46 -12.89
CA CYS A 296 36.84 23.14 -13.79
C CYS A 296 37.23 24.33 -14.68
N ALA A 297 37.18 25.54 -14.11
CA ALA A 297 37.53 26.75 -14.83
C ALA A 297 39.04 27.01 -14.80
N PRO A 298 39.62 27.43 -15.94
CA PRO A 298 41.05 27.72 -16.07
C PRO A 298 41.50 28.88 -15.17
N GLY A 299 42.78 28.87 -14.83
CA GLY A 299 43.44 29.85 -13.97
C GLY A 299 44.53 30.60 -14.71
N VAL A 300 45.75 30.65 -14.13
CA VAL A 300 46.91 31.22 -14.82
C VAL A 300 47.59 30.13 -15.64
N THR A 301 47.62 30.32 -16.96
CA THR A 301 48.23 29.37 -17.90
C THR A 301 49.69 29.05 -17.55
N THR A 302 49.99 27.75 -17.55
CA THR A 302 51.32 27.15 -17.40
C THR A 302 51.82 26.61 -18.74
N PRO A 303 53.12 26.30 -18.89
CA PRO A 303 53.63 25.67 -20.12
C PRO A 303 52.90 24.36 -20.48
N GLU A 304 52.56 23.54 -19.49
CA GLU A 304 51.88 22.25 -19.67
C GLU A 304 50.41 22.45 -20.10
N SER A 305 49.69 23.38 -19.47
CA SER A 305 48.31 23.70 -19.87
C SER A 305 48.24 24.40 -21.22
N ALA A 306 49.21 25.24 -21.58
CA ALA A 306 49.32 25.83 -22.92
C ALA A 306 49.44 24.76 -24.01
N TRP A 307 50.27 23.72 -23.78
CA TRP A 307 50.39 22.59 -24.69
C TRP A 307 49.06 21.84 -24.83
N ILE A 308 48.35 21.61 -23.71
CA ILE A 308 47.04 20.97 -23.73
C ILE A 308 46.08 21.81 -24.59
N HIS A 309 45.96 23.11 -24.35
CA HIS A 309 45.08 24.01 -25.11
C HIS A 309 45.32 23.96 -26.62
N GLU A 310 46.58 23.88 -27.07
CA GLU A 310 46.95 23.81 -28.50
C GLU A 310 46.50 22.50 -29.19
N HIS A 311 46.38 21.40 -28.43
CA HIS A 311 46.09 20.06 -28.96
C HIS A 311 44.63 19.61 -28.71
N ARG A 312 43.81 20.46 -28.09
CA ARG A 312 42.38 20.21 -27.88
C ARG A 312 41.58 20.38 -29.17
N GLY A 313 40.46 19.68 -29.24
CA GLY A 313 39.53 19.74 -30.38
C GLY A 313 38.94 21.13 -30.58
N ARG A 314 38.65 21.48 -31.84
CA ARG A 314 38.01 22.76 -32.18
C ARG A 314 36.63 22.85 -31.55
N PRO A 315 36.31 23.91 -30.78
CA PRO A 315 34.98 24.10 -30.22
C PRO A 315 34.01 24.47 -31.35
N ASP A 316 32.83 23.87 -31.34
CA ASP A 316 31.72 24.30 -32.18
C ASP A 316 30.98 25.50 -31.58
N VAL A 317 29.89 25.92 -32.22
CA VAL A 317 29.05 27.05 -31.76
C VAL A 317 28.38 26.80 -30.41
N GLN A 318 28.36 25.55 -29.94
CA GLN A 318 27.79 25.14 -28.66
C GLN A 318 28.88 24.95 -27.59
N GLY A 319 30.15 25.12 -27.94
CA GLY A 319 31.29 24.87 -27.06
C GLY A 319 31.71 23.41 -26.99
N CYS A 320 31.10 22.52 -27.79
CA CYS A 320 31.50 21.12 -27.87
C CYS A 320 32.76 20.99 -28.72
N ARG A 321 33.79 20.36 -28.16
CA ARG A 321 35.03 20.10 -28.89
C ARG A 321 34.87 18.86 -29.76
N ASN A 322 35.31 18.97 -31.01
CA ASN A 322 35.23 17.87 -31.98
C ASN A 322 36.48 16.97 -31.92
N GLY A 323 36.53 15.97 -32.81
CA GLY A 323 37.63 15.00 -32.85
C GLY A 323 38.95 15.54 -33.40
N LEU A 324 39.02 16.79 -33.88
CA LEU A 324 40.19 17.35 -34.59
C LEU A 324 40.68 18.67 -33.99
N ASP A 325 42.00 18.79 -33.79
CA ASP A 325 42.63 20.04 -33.33
C ASP A 325 42.68 21.13 -34.43
N GLU A 326 43.25 22.29 -34.11
CA GLU A 326 43.44 23.43 -35.04
C GLU A 326 44.36 23.10 -36.23
N SER A 327 45.17 22.04 -36.12
CA SER A 327 46.09 21.57 -37.18
C SER A 327 45.53 20.38 -37.97
N ASP A 328 44.23 20.10 -37.86
CA ASP A 328 43.55 18.95 -38.46
C ASP A 328 44.12 17.57 -38.03
N ARG A 329 44.78 17.51 -36.87
CA ARG A 329 45.23 16.25 -36.25
C ARG A 329 44.17 15.73 -35.29
N GLN A 330 44.31 14.48 -34.86
CA GLN A 330 43.43 13.92 -33.84
C GLN A 330 43.58 14.69 -32.52
N SER A 331 42.47 15.24 -32.02
CA SER A 331 42.42 15.99 -30.77
C SER A 331 42.75 15.13 -29.55
N LEU A 332 43.14 15.79 -28.46
CA LEU A 332 43.29 15.15 -27.15
C LEU A 332 41.99 14.50 -26.67
N GLU A 333 40.83 15.13 -26.89
CA GLU A 333 39.53 14.58 -26.52
C GLU A 333 39.27 13.23 -27.22
N SER A 334 39.52 13.16 -28.54
CA SER A 334 39.34 11.92 -29.29
C SER A 334 40.34 10.85 -28.89
N ARG A 335 41.60 11.19 -28.64
CA ARG A 335 42.63 10.23 -28.20
C ARG A 335 42.30 9.67 -26.82
N LEU A 336 41.94 10.55 -25.88
CA LEU A 336 41.60 10.18 -24.51
C LEU A 336 40.34 9.32 -24.46
N GLN A 337 39.29 9.68 -25.21
CA GLN A 337 38.07 8.88 -25.29
C GLN A 337 38.31 7.48 -25.87
N ALA A 338 39.16 7.38 -26.90
CA ALA A 338 39.51 6.08 -27.49
C ALA A 338 40.35 5.23 -26.53
N LEU A 339 41.32 5.85 -25.85
CA LEU A 339 42.22 5.19 -24.90
C LEU A 339 41.48 4.60 -23.71
N LEU A 340 40.56 5.37 -23.11
CA LEU A 340 39.83 4.97 -21.92
C LEU A 340 38.51 4.25 -22.22
N ALA A 341 38.27 3.89 -23.48
CA ALA A 341 37.02 3.28 -23.96
C ALA A 341 35.75 4.07 -23.61
N TRP A 342 35.85 5.37 -23.28
CA TRP A 342 34.72 6.21 -22.83
C TRP A 342 33.60 6.40 -23.86
N GLY A 343 33.78 5.93 -25.09
CA GLY A 343 32.73 5.91 -26.10
C GLY A 343 31.48 5.13 -25.67
N THR A 344 31.62 4.12 -24.81
CA THR A 344 30.48 3.36 -24.23
C THR A 344 29.61 4.28 -23.37
N TYR A 345 30.22 4.95 -22.40
CA TYR A 345 29.54 5.88 -21.49
C TYR A 345 29.03 7.14 -22.21
N GLN A 346 29.84 7.72 -23.09
CA GLN A 346 29.49 8.93 -23.82
C GLN A 346 28.30 8.70 -24.78
N GLY A 347 28.21 7.51 -25.39
CA GLY A 347 27.07 7.14 -26.24
C GLY A 347 25.77 7.07 -25.45
N ALA A 348 25.81 6.54 -24.22
CA ALA A 348 24.67 6.48 -23.32
C ALA A 348 24.22 7.88 -22.89
N LEU A 349 25.16 8.71 -22.42
CA LEU A 349 24.91 10.10 -22.02
C LEU A 349 24.33 10.93 -23.17
N ALA A 350 24.83 10.74 -24.40
CA ALA A 350 24.33 11.44 -25.58
C ALA A 350 22.91 11.03 -25.98
N ARG A 351 22.61 9.72 -25.96
CA ARG A 351 21.24 9.23 -26.18
C ARG A 351 20.27 9.81 -25.15
N PHE A 352 20.69 9.85 -23.90
CA PHE A 352 19.87 10.35 -22.81
C PHE A 352 19.64 11.86 -22.88
N HIS A 353 20.69 12.64 -23.20
CA HIS A 353 20.56 14.07 -23.47
C HIS A 353 19.59 14.35 -24.62
N ALA A 354 19.69 13.60 -25.73
CA ALA A 354 18.79 13.76 -26.86
C ALA A 354 17.32 13.48 -26.49
N ILE A 355 17.07 12.49 -25.63
CA ILE A 355 15.74 12.19 -25.08
C ILE A 355 15.24 13.39 -24.25
N LEU A 356 16.04 13.88 -23.30
CA LEU A 356 15.67 15.00 -22.41
C LEU A 356 15.49 16.35 -23.14
N ALA A 357 16.23 16.57 -24.21
CA ALA A 357 16.17 17.79 -25.00
C ALA A 357 15.00 17.81 -25.99
N SER A 358 14.32 16.67 -26.20
CA SER A 358 13.17 16.60 -27.12
C SER A 358 11.93 17.28 -26.51
N GLU A 359 11.30 18.18 -27.27
CA GLU A 359 10.00 18.79 -26.90
C GLU A 359 8.85 17.75 -26.85
N ASP A 360 9.09 16.55 -27.39
CA ASP A 360 8.13 15.44 -27.53
C ASP A 360 8.02 14.55 -26.28
N LEU A 361 8.72 14.86 -25.19
CA LEU A 361 8.55 14.14 -23.91
C LEU A 361 7.13 14.24 -23.33
N SER A 362 6.34 15.20 -23.81
CA SER A 362 4.89 15.28 -23.56
C SER A 362 4.09 14.11 -24.14
N ARG A 363 4.73 13.25 -24.95
CA ARG A 363 4.17 12.05 -25.56
C ARG A 363 4.84 10.76 -25.09
N ALA A 364 5.37 10.75 -23.87
CA ALA A 364 5.73 9.50 -23.22
C ALA A 364 4.47 8.76 -22.72
N ARG A 365 4.46 7.44 -22.86
CA ARG A 365 3.44 6.59 -22.24
C ARG A 365 4.09 5.43 -21.52
N LEU A 366 3.45 5.03 -20.45
CA LEU A 366 3.80 3.82 -19.74
C LEU A 366 2.79 2.72 -20.03
N LEU A 367 3.31 1.52 -20.26
CA LEU A 367 2.55 0.28 -20.14
C LEU A 367 2.92 -0.42 -18.84
N GLY A 368 1.93 -0.72 -18.01
CA GLY A 368 2.12 -1.44 -16.75
C GLY A 368 0.98 -2.43 -16.46
N SER A 369 1.22 -3.31 -15.50
CA SER A 369 0.26 -4.30 -15.02
C SER A 369 0.14 -4.26 -13.50
N LEU A 370 -1.09 -4.31 -13.01
CA LEU A 370 -1.39 -4.58 -11.60
C LEU A 370 -1.72 -6.05 -11.45
N LEU A 371 -0.85 -6.77 -10.74
CA LEU A 371 -0.98 -8.18 -10.41
C LEU A 371 -1.53 -8.34 -8.98
N PRO A 372 -2.57 -9.15 -8.79
CA PRO A 372 -3.05 -9.49 -7.46
C PRO A 372 -2.11 -10.50 -6.79
N GLU A 373 -1.74 -10.24 -5.54
CA GLU A 373 -1.03 -11.18 -4.66
C GLU A 373 -1.87 -11.44 -3.39
N ASP A 374 -1.59 -12.52 -2.65
CA ASP A 374 -2.38 -13.05 -1.50
C ASP A 374 -2.60 -12.06 -0.33
N ALA A 375 -2.16 -10.80 -0.43
CA ALA A 375 -2.41 -9.71 0.52
C ALA A 375 -2.14 -8.31 -0.07
N ALA A 376 -1.76 -8.24 -1.34
CA ALA A 376 -1.08 -7.08 -1.90
C ALA A 376 -1.47 -6.88 -3.36
N LEU A 377 -1.28 -5.66 -3.84
CA LEU A 377 -1.23 -5.39 -5.27
C LEU A 377 0.24 -5.21 -5.64
N ARG A 378 0.74 -6.06 -6.53
CA ARG A 378 2.03 -5.86 -7.14
C ARG A 378 1.84 -5.03 -8.40
N PHE A 379 2.41 -3.85 -8.42
CA PHE A 379 2.50 -3.05 -9.63
C PHE A 379 3.79 -3.38 -10.36
N GLU A 380 3.67 -3.72 -11.62
CA GLU A 380 4.78 -3.97 -12.53
C GLU A 380 4.78 -2.97 -13.67
N VAL A 381 5.96 -2.46 -13.96
CA VAL A 381 6.18 -1.60 -15.11
C VAL A 381 6.65 -2.48 -16.27
N GLY A 382 5.89 -2.50 -17.37
CA GLY A 382 6.21 -3.36 -18.52
C GLY A 382 7.12 -2.68 -19.55
N SER A 383 6.77 -1.46 -19.97
CA SER A 383 7.59 -0.68 -20.91
C SER A 383 7.35 0.81 -20.75
N LEU A 384 8.42 1.60 -20.77
CA LEU A 384 8.34 3.03 -21.04
C LEU A 384 8.48 3.24 -22.54
N GLN A 385 7.55 3.98 -23.14
CA GLN A 385 7.59 4.30 -24.56
C GLN A 385 7.58 5.81 -24.77
N TRP A 386 8.35 6.29 -25.72
CA TRP A 386 8.29 7.69 -26.17
C TRP A 386 8.17 7.74 -27.68
N LEU A 387 7.52 8.81 -28.16
CA LEU A 387 7.42 9.10 -29.57
C LEU A 387 8.61 9.95 -30.01
N HIS A 388 9.40 9.47 -30.97
CA HIS A 388 10.48 10.22 -31.60
C HIS A 388 10.42 10.01 -33.11
N ASP A 389 10.49 11.10 -33.88
CA ASP A 389 10.35 11.08 -35.35
C ASP A 389 9.09 10.33 -35.85
N GLY A 390 8.01 10.38 -35.08
CA GLY A 390 6.74 9.70 -35.38
C GLY A 390 6.73 8.19 -35.15
N LEU A 391 7.79 7.62 -34.56
CA LEU A 391 7.89 6.21 -34.17
C LEU A 391 7.93 6.07 -32.65
N TRP A 392 7.24 5.03 -32.14
CA TRP A 392 7.32 4.67 -30.73
C TRP A 392 8.57 3.85 -30.48
N HIS A 393 9.45 4.38 -29.63
CA HIS A 393 10.60 3.66 -29.13
C HIS A 393 10.26 3.13 -27.74
N ALA A 394 10.34 1.82 -27.57
CA ALA A 394 10.15 1.17 -26.29
C ALA A 394 11.52 0.97 -25.63
N LEU A 395 11.64 1.43 -24.39
CA LEU A 395 12.71 1.00 -23.49
C LEU A 395 12.17 -0.18 -22.70
N PRO A 396 12.66 -1.41 -22.98
CA PRO A 396 12.26 -2.57 -22.23
C PRO A 396 12.76 -2.42 -20.79
N ILE A 397 11.86 -2.65 -19.85
CA ILE A 397 12.15 -2.58 -18.42
C ILE A 397 12.64 -3.97 -18.01
N PRO A 398 13.88 -4.14 -17.53
CA PRO A 398 14.32 -5.36 -16.87
C PRO A 398 13.24 -5.93 -15.94
N THR A 399 12.93 -7.22 -16.14
CA THR A 399 11.95 -7.96 -15.34
C THR A 399 12.39 -7.98 -13.88
N GLY A 400 11.61 -7.34 -12.99
CA GLY A 400 11.88 -7.37 -11.54
C GLY A 400 11.56 -6.07 -10.82
N THR A 401 11.46 -4.94 -11.51
CA THR A 401 11.07 -3.67 -10.90
C THR A 401 9.56 -3.68 -10.65
N SER A 402 9.19 -4.08 -9.44
CA SER A 402 7.81 -4.07 -8.97
C SER A 402 7.70 -3.40 -7.61
N HIS A 403 6.52 -2.85 -7.33
CA HIS A 403 6.21 -2.32 -6.02
C HIS A 403 4.98 -3.04 -5.48
N SER A 404 5.12 -3.62 -4.29
CA SER A 404 4.03 -4.30 -3.60
C SER A 404 3.34 -3.33 -2.67
N PHE A 405 2.11 -2.97 -3.02
CA PHE A 405 1.22 -2.24 -2.15
C PHE A 405 0.65 -3.20 -1.11
N SER A 406 0.99 -2.99 0.16
CA SER A 406 0.32 -3.67 1.26
C SER A 406 -1.07 -3.07 1.41
N CYS A 407 -2.11 -3.82 1.06
CA CYS A 407 -3.48 -3.39 1.29
C CYS A 407 -3.72 -3.49 2.81
N PRO A 408 -3.96 -2.37 3.54
CA PRO A 408 -4.17 -2.42 4.98
C PRO A 408 -5.35 -3.34 5.27
N GLY A 409 -5.04 -4.45 5.95
CA GLY A 409 -5.97 -5.54 6.18
C GLY A 409 -7.18 -5.09 6.97
N SER A 410 -8.31 -4.90 6.28
CA SER A 410 -9.65 -4.93 6.88
C SER A 410 -10.80 -4.79 5.87
N SER A 411 -10.56 -4.44 4.59
CA SER A 411 -11.65 -4.29 3.63
C SER A 411 -11.39 -5.01 2.30
N GLN A 412 -12.47 -5.47 1.65
CA GLN A 412 -12.46 -6.09 0.32
C GLN A 412 -12.12 -5.11 -0.81
N THR A 413 -11.84 -3.86 -0.48
CA THR A 413 -11.45 -2.81 -1.41
C THR A 413 -10.08 -2.31 -1.01
N CYS A 414 -9.06 -2.62 -1.81
CA CYS A 414 -7.81 -1.89 -1.73
C CYS A 414 -8.06 -0.50 -2.34
N GLN A 415 -8.50 0.45 -1.51
CA GLN A 415 -8.54 1.85 -1.92
C GLN A 415 -7.11 2.37 -1.91
N LEU A 416 -6.47 2.27 -3.07
CA LEU A 416 -5.26 3.04 -3.34
C LEU A 416 -5.72 4.45 -3.63
N GLU A 417 -5.37 5.38 -2.74
CA GLU A 417 -5.53 6.80 -3.01
C GLU A 417 -4.80 7.13 -4.33
N PRO A 418 -5.44 7.84 -5.28
CA PRO A 418 -4.84 8.15 -6.57
C PRO A 418 -3.45 8.82 -6.46
N PHE A 419 -3.21 9.57 -5.39
CA PHE A 419 -1.91 10.19 -5.16
C PHE A 419 -0.81 9.18 -4.80
N MET A 420 -1.11 8.07 -4.07
CA MET A 420 -0.10 7.04 -3.76
C MET A 420 0.32 6.32 -5.03
N LEU A 421 -0.66 6.00 -5.89
CA LEU A 421 -0.38 5.46 -7.21
C LEU A 421 0.45 6.41 -8.06
N THR A 422 0.27 7.73 -7.92
CA THR A 422 1.04 8.73 -8.68
C THR A 422 2.47 8.87 -8.16
N LEU A 423 2.64 8.90 -6.83
CA LEU A 423 3.93 9.15 -6.17
C LEU A 423 4.85 7.92 -6.21
N ASP A 424 4.31 6.72 -5.98
CA ASP A 424 5.07 5.47 -6.07
C ASP A 424 5.40 5.12 -7.53
N TRP A 425 4.53 5.50 -8.46
CA TRP A 425 4.78 5.45 -9.90
C TRP A 425 5.94 6.35 -10.31
N GLU A 426 5.96 7.61 -9.85
CA GLU A 426 7.05 8.55 -10.15
C GLU A 426 8.39 8.05 -9.60
N ASN A 427 8.39 7.51 -8.38
CA ASN A 427 9.58 6.94 -7.76
C ASN A 427 10.08 5.68 -8.49
N LEU A 428 9.18 4.77 -8.87
CA LEU A 428 9.52 3.60 -9.67
C LEU A 428 10.07 3.99 -11.03
N LEU A 429 9.45 4.97 -11.69
CA LEU A 429 9.91 5.43 -12.99
C LEU A 429 11.26 6.13 -12.90
N ALA A 430 11.47 6.98 -11.89
CA ALA A 430 12.75 7.65 -11.67
C ALA A 430 13.86 6.62 -11.41
N ARG A 431 13.60 5.65 -10.52
CA ARG A 431 14.49 4.51 -10.30
C ARG A 431 14.73 3.74 -11.59
N HIS A 432 13.70 3.53 -12.40
CA HIS A 432 13.84 2.76 -13.63
C HIS A 432 14.61 3.48 -14.74
N LEU A 433 14.41 4.79 -14.89
CA LEU A 433 15.22 5.64 -15.76
C LEU A 433 16.69 5.60 -15.30
N GLN A 434 16.93 5.60 -13.99
CA GLN A 434 18.26 5.38 -13.44
C GLN A 434 18.78 4.00 -13.83
N GLU A 435 18.09 2.92 -13.47
CA GLU A 435 18.47 1.53 -13.77
C GLU A 435 18.59 1.23 -15.27
N SER A 436 17.95 1.97 -16.18
CA SER A 436 18.02 1.65 -17.63
C SER A 436 19.06 2.43 -18.40
N PHE A 437 19.46 3.59 -17.89
CA PHE A 437 20.43 4.47 -18.55
C PHE A 437 21.76 4.58 -17.80
N LEU A 438 21.76 4.29 -16.50
CA LEU A 438 22.92 4.39 -15.62
C LEU A 438 23.50 3.02 -15.28
N GLU A 439 22.70 2.07 -14.79
CA GLU A 439 23.21 0.76 -14.37
C GLU A 439 23.72 -0.18 -15.49
N PRO A 440 23.03 -0.39 -16.63
CA PRO A 440 23.47 -1.32 -17.67
C PRO A 440 24.70 -0.81 -18.42
N ASP A 441 24.87 0.50 -18.46
CA ASP A 441 26.03 1.17 -19.05
C ASP A 441 27.12 1.48 -18.00
N GLY A 442 26.95 1.05 -16.73
CA GLY A 442 27.97 1.17 -15.67
C GLY A 442 28.25 2.60 -15.18
N ILE A 443 27.37 3.56 -15.45
CA ILE A 443 27.50 4.95 -15.02
C ILE A 443 26.75 5.11 -13.70
N PRO A 444 27.39 5.21 -12.53
CA PRO A 444 26.68 5.36 -11.27
C PRO A 444 26.08 6.78 -11.15
N PRO A 445 25.03 6.93 -10.34
CA PRO A 445 24.37 8.22 -10.11
C PRO A 445 25.25 9.21 -9.33
N GLU A 446 26.18 8.69 -8.53
CA GLU A 446 27.12 9.49 -7.74
C GLU A 446 28.42 9.71 -8.53
N GLY A 447 28.78 10.99 -8.72
CA GLY A 447 29.99 11.33 -9.44
C GLY A 447 31.25 10.70 -8.84
N SER A 448 31.35 10.60 -7.52
CA SER A 448 32.50 9.98 -6.83
C SER A 448 32.64 8.49 -7.13
N GLU A 449 31.55 7.75 -7.22
CA GLU A 449 31.56 6.34 -7.62
C GLU A 449 31.96 6.21 -9.09
N PHE A 450 31.49 7.12 -9.95
CA PHE A 450 31.85 7.09 -11.37
C PHE A 450 33.35 7.36 -11.55
N ALA A 451 33.89 8.33 -10.81
CA ALA A 451 35.32 8.60 -10.81
C ALA A 451 36.14 7.38 -10.36
N ALA A 452 35.67 6.64 -9.36
CA ALA A 452 36.32 5.40 -8.92
C ALA A 452 36.31 4.32 -10.01
N LEU A 453 35.18 4.13 -10.70
CA LEU A 453 35.06 3.19 -11.82
C LEU A 453 35.96 3.59 -12.99
N LEU A 454 35.97 4.87 -13.37
CA LEU A 454 36.85 5.38 -14.42
C LEU A 454 38.32 5.16 -14.09
N LEU A 455 38.71 5.37 -12.82
CA LEU A 455 40.07 5.14 -12.36
C LEU A 455 40.44 3.64 -12.37
N GLU A 456 39.53 2.78 -11.92
CA GLU A 456 39.71 1.32 -11.96
C GLU A 456 39.87 0.81 -13.40
N GLU A 457 38.99 1.22 -14.31
CA GLU A 457 39.04 0.81 -15.72
C GLU A 457 40.30 1.32 -16.42
N ALA A 458 40.74 2.55 -16.11
CA ALA A 458 41.99 3.10 -16.60
C ALA A 458 43.20 2.30 -16.08
N GLN A 459 43.20 1.88 -14.81
CA GLN A 459 44.26 1.04 -14.23
C GLN A 459 44.29 -0.36 -14.86
N VAL A 460 43.12 -0.96 -15.12
CA VAL A 460 43.01 -2.26 -15.81
C VAL A 460 43.54 -2.15 -17.23
N SER A 461 43.17 -1.08 -17.95
CA SER A 461 43.63 -0.83 -19.32
C SER A 461 45.13 -0.56 -19.41
N ALA A 462 45.71 0.05 -18.38
CA ALA A 462 47.13 0.34 -18.31
C ALA A 462 48.00 -0.91 -18.03
N TRP A 463 47.44 -2.02 -17.54
CA TRP A 463 48.25 -3.17 -17.12
C TRP A 463 49.08 -3.76 -18.27
N PRO A 464 50.43 -3.88 -18.18
CA PRO A 464 51.31 -3.80 -16.99
C PRO A 464 52.07 -2.46 -16.78
N GLU A 465 51.74 -1.42 -17.53
CA GLU A 465 52.33 -0.08 -17.45
C GLU A 465 51.71 0.74 -16.30
N THR A 466 52.41 1.76 -15.81
CA THR A 466 51.78 2.73 -14.90
C THR A 466 50.79 3.59 -15.67
N LEU A 467 49.75 4.12 -15.00
CA LEU A 467 48.77 5.02 -15.63
C LEU A 467 49.47 6.22 -16.30
N GLN A 468 50.50 6.76 -15.65
CA GLN A 468 51.30 7.85 -16.20
C GLN A 468 52.03 7.45 -17.48
N ASP A 469 52.73 6.32 -17.49
CA ASP A 469 53.50 5.87 -18.67
C ASP A 469 52.58 5.58 -19.85
N HIS A 470 51.43 4.98 -19.57
CA HIS A 470 50.41 4.64 -20.56
C HIS A 470 49.78 5.90 -21.19
N LEU A 471 49.38 6.86 -20.34
CA LEU A 471 48.87 8.16 -20.79
C LEU A 471 49.95 8.97 -21.51
N TYR A 472 51.19 8.95 -21.04
CA TYR A 472 52.31 9.63 -21.70
C TYR A 472 52.58 9.05 -23.10
N GLY A 473 52.65 7.72 -23.24
CA GLY A 473 52.86 7.07 -24.53
C GLY A 473 51.75 7.36 -25.53
N THR A 474 50.53 7.59 -25.05
CA THR A 474 49.35 7.79 -25.91
C THR A 474 48.98 9.24 -26.14
N LEU A 475 49.25 10.14 -25.19
CA LEU A 475 48.86 11.55 -25.23
C LEU A 475 50.06 12.50 -25.35
N GLU A 476 51.30 12.02 -25.17
CA GLU A 476 52.54 12.80 -25.20
C GLU A 476 52.65 13.86 -24.09
N ILE A 477 51.87 13.71 -23.01
CA ILE A 477 51.85 14.61 -21.84
C ILE A 477 52.53 13.92 -20.66
N SER A 478 53.60 14.52 -20.11
CA SER A 478 54.28 14.00 -18.91
C SER A 478 53.78 14.74 -17.67
N LEU A 479 52.93 14.08 -16.88
CA LEU A 479 52.45 14.58 -15.59
C LEU A 479 52.60 13.48 -14.52
N PRO A 480 52.91 13.85 -13.26
CA PRO A 480 52.91 12.90 -12.15
C PRO A 480 51.57 12.17 -12.02
N GLU A 481 51.62 10.87 -11.73
CA GLU A 481 50.42 10.03 -11.53
C GLU A 481 49.38 10.64 -10.59
N ILE A 482 49.82 11.28 -9.49
CA ILE A 482 48.92 11.95 -8.54
C ILE A 482 48.06 13.05 -9.18
N ILE A 483 48.56 13.73 -10.21
CA ILE A 483 47.82 14.77 -10.94
C ILE A 483 46.73 14.12 -11.79
N TRP A 484 47.05 13.01 -12.48
CA TRP A 484 46.08 12.27 -13.27
C TRP A 484 44.96 11.71 -12.38
N SER A 485 45.30 11.01 -11.30
CA SER A 485 44.31 10.47 -10.35
C SER A 485 43.43 11.57 -9.76
N ARG A 486 44.02 12.72 -9.39
CA ARG A 486 43.26 13.84 -8.85
C ARG A 486 42.27 14.43 -9.86
N ALA A 487 42.62 14.48 -11.15
CA ALA A 487 41.70 14.94 -12.19
C ALA A 487 40.51 13.98 -12.37
N PHE A 488 40.72 12.66 -12.24
CA PHE A 488 39.61 11.68 -12.26
C PHE A 488 38.67 11.88 -11.07
N GLU A 489 39.21 12.02 -9.86
CA GLU A 489 38.41 12.32 -8.66
C GLU A 489 37.59 13.62 -8.84
N LEU A 490 38.16 14.63 -9.50
CA LEU A 490 37.52 15.92 -9.71
C LEU A 490 36.34 15.87 -10.69
N ILE A 491 36.36 14.99 -11.70
CA ILE A 491 35.17 14.71 -12.52
C ILE A 491 34.02 14.25 -11.62
N GLY A 492 34.33 13.50 -10.56
CA GLY A 492 33.34 12.95 -9.64
C GLY A 492 32.88 13.87 -8.51
N LEU A 493 33.72 14.83 -8.11
CA LEU A 493 33.46 15.72 -6.97
C LEU A 493 32.46 16.85 -7.29
N ARG A 494 32.06 17.04 -8.56
CA ARG A 494 31.25 18.21 -8.90
C ARG A 494 30.23 18.08 -10.01
N LEU A 495 29.43 17.03 -9.91
CA LEU A 495 28.16 16.94 -10.63
C LEU A 495 27.08 17.03 -9.55
N PRO A 496 26.39 18.18 -9.40
CA PRO A 496 25.32 18.27 -8.42
C PRO A 496 24.29 17.19 -8.75
N ASN A 497 24.20 16.19 -7.87
CA ASN A 497 23.06 15.32 -7.80
C ASN A 497 21.94 16.16 -7.15
N PRO A 498 20.85 16.49 -7.86
CA PRO A 498 19.77 17.31 -7.30
C PRO A 498 19.02 16.62 -6.14
N ALA A 499 19.35 15.36 -5.81
CA ALA A 499 18.75 14.68 -4.68
C ALA A 499 19.09 15.37 -3.34
N THR A 500 20.11 16.23 -3.32
CA THR A 500 20.35 17.15 -2.20
C THR A 500 19.57 18.44 -2.37
N PHE A 501 18.26 18.39 -2.11
CA PHE A 501 17.51 19.62 -1.87
C PHE A 501 18.05 20.31 -0.62
N GLU A 502 18.44 21.58 -0.77
CA GLU A 502 18.50 22.55 0.32
C GLU A 502 17.12 22.60 0.98
N THR A 503 16.97 21.97 2.14
CA THR A 503 15.92 22.35 3.06
C THR A 503 16.26 23.75 3.56
N GLY A 504 15.42 24.72 3.22
CA GLY A 504 15.45 26.04 3.83
C GLY A 504 15.47 25.94 5.35
N SER A 505 16.14 26.92 5.96
CA SER A 505 16.52 27.06 7.37
C SER A 505 15.68 26.31 8.43
N ASP A 506 16.41 25.56 9.27
CA ASP A 506 16.12 25.09 10.63
C ASP A 506 15.13 23.94 10.86
N CYS A 507 15.57 22.72 10.51
CA CYS A 507 15.27 21.52 11.29
C CYS A 507 16.57 20.73 11.58
N ARG A 508 17.21 20.93 12.75
CA ARG A 508 18.28 20.02 13.22
C ARG A 508 17.66 18.72 13.74
N VAL A 509 18.21 17.59 13.28
CA VAL A 509 17.97 16.26 13.85
C VAL A 509 19.10 15.97 14.86
N GLU A 510 18.77 15.78 16.14
CA GLU A 510 19.68 15.28 17.19
C GLU A 510 19.07 13.98 17.78
N GLY A 511 19.87 12.89 17.90
CA GLY A 511 19.40 11.50 18.10
C GLY A 511 19.85 10.80 19.40
N THR A 512 19.93 9.45 19.43
CA THR A 512 20.85 8.65 20.27
C THR A 512 21.00 7.21 19.75
N LEU A 513 22.24 6.69 19.68
CA LEU A 513 22.62 5.34 19.22
C LEU A 513 22.89 4.40 20.42
N LEU A 514 22.34 3.18 20.44
CA LEU A 514 22.63 2.14 21.45
C LEU A 514 23.21 0.88 20.78
N ILE A 515 24.43 0.49 21.18
CA ILE A 515 25.12 -0.72 20.71
C ILE A 515 25.12 -1.77 21.86
N PRO A 516 24.44 -2.92 21.73
CA PRO A 516 24.58 -4.00 22.68
C PRO A 516 25.71 -4.95 22.22
N ASP A 517 26.88 -4.85 22.85
CA ASP A 517 27.98 -5.79 22.68
C ASP A 517 27.95 -6.86 23.80
N ARG A 518 28.03 -8.14 23.41
CA ARG A 518 28.81 -9.20 24.05
C ARG A 518 28.69 -10.50 23.25
N ASP A 519 29.43 -10.58 22.16
CA ASP A 519 30.29 -11.73 21.84
C ASP A 519 31.06 -11.46 20.54
N LEU A 520 32.33 -11.11 20.72
CA LEU A 520 33.36 -11.10 19.69
C LEU A 520 33.79 -12.53 19.40
N ASP A 521 33.55 -13.02 18.18
CA ASP A 521 34.56 -13.78 17.42
C ASP A 521 34.16 -13.92 15.92
N LEU A 522 34.93 -13.19 15.08
CA LEU A 522 35.28 -13.46 13.67
C LEU A 522 34.22 -13.29 12.54
N LEU A 523 33.92 -12.03 12.17
CA LEU A 523 34.14 -11.38 10.85
C LEU A 523 33.30 -10.08 10.78
N VAL A 524 33.92 -8.97 10.39
CA VAL A 524 33.49 -7.57 10.62
C VAL A 524 32.10 -7.21 10.09
N ASP A 525 31.34 -6.56 10.97
CA ASP A 525 29.97 -6.06 10.90
C ASP A 525 29.72 -4.87 9.96
N THR A 526 28.48 -4.76 9.45
CA THR A 526 27.88 -3.48 9.03
C THR A 526 26.78 -3.11 10.03
N VAL A 527 26.92 -1.95 10.69
CA VAL A 527 25.97 -1.39 11.66
C VAL A 527 24.80 -0.71 10.94
N ILE A 528 23.56 -0.99 11.36
CA ILE A 528 22.36 -0.21 10.97
C ILE A 528 21.93 0.66 12.17
N PRO A 529 21.96 2.01 12.08
CA PRO A 529 21.32 2.88 13.07
C PRO A 529 19.84 3.17 12.72
N ASP A 530 18.97 2.98 13.72
CA ASP A 530 17.54 3.35 13.72
C ASP A 530 17.37 4.84 14.09
N LEU A 531 16.47 5.56 13.41
CA LEU A 531 16.38 7.02 13.39
C LEU A 531 14.98 7.46 13.84
N ASN A 532 14.87 8.54 14.64
CA ASN A 532 13.58 9.08 15.09
C ASN A 532 13.50 10.59 14.81
N VAL A 533 12.41 11.05 14.18
CA VAL A 533 12.22 12.42 13.68
C VAL A 533 10.94 13.04 14.25
N SER A 534 10.94 14.32 14.60
CA SER A 534 9.73 15.12 14.89
C SER A 534 9.79 16.50 14.20
N PRO A 535 8.72 16.97 13.53
CA PRO A 535 8.73 18.18 12.69
C PRO A 535 8.35 19.45 13.48
N CYS A 536 8.82 20.64 13.06
CA CYS A 536 8.37 21.93 13.60
C CYS A 536 8.00 22.95 12.52
N VAL A 537 6.89 23.65 12.78
CA VAL A 537 6.13 24.57 11.92
C VAL A 537 6.58 26.02 12.14
N LEU A 538 6.71 26.82 11.07
CA LEU A 538 6.95 28.27 11.11
C LEU A 538 5.67 29.07 11.41
N PRO A 539 5.78 30.24 12.07
CA PRO A 539 4.94 31.37 11.68
C PRO A 539 5.72 32.66 11.41
N CYS A 540 5.60 33.10 10.15
CA CYS A 540 5.59 34.43 9.53
C CYS A 540 6.38 35.63 10.12
N ASP A 541 7.17 36.19 9.20
CA ASP A 541 7.79 37.52 9.04
C ASP A 541 6.92 38.75 9.44
N PRO A 542 7.54 39.93 9.63
CA PRO A 542 7.82 40.80 8.47
C PRO A 542 9.29 41.20 8.24
#